data_AF-A0A2X4RAZ0-F1
#
_entry.id   AF-A0A2X4RAZ0-F1
#
_cell.length_a   1.000
_cell.length_b   1.000
_cell.length_c   1.000
_cell.angle_alpha   90.00
_cell.angle_beta   90.00
_cell.angle_gamma   90.00
#
_symmetry.space_group_name_H-M   'P 1'
#
loop_
_entity.id
_entity.type
_entity.pdbx_description
1 polymer ?
#
loop_
_entity_poly.entity_id
_entity_poly.type
_entity_poly.pdbx_seq_one_letter_code
_entity_poly.pdbx_strand_id
1 'polypeptide(L)' 'MSEIVLDRNDLLRTYTAGEFCERAGVSRRTLDRMLSRGELQAVPGSRGNGKTLRISALELARVIYGDSVSVAGDAQ' A
#
# COMPACT_ATOMS: atom_id res chain seq x y z
N MET A 1 9.54 -11.17 -17.16
CA MET A 1 8.64 -10.58 -16.14
C MET A 1 8.93 -9.09 -16.11
N SER A 2 7.90 -8.26 -16.18
CA SER A 2 8.07 -6.80 -16.18
C SER A 2 8.20 -6.30 -14.74
N GLU A 3 9.29 -5.61 -14.44
CA GLU A 3 9.52 -4.97 -13.14
C GLU A 3 8.65 -3.71 -13.01
N ILE A 4 7.94 -3.57 -11.90
CA ILE A 4 7.18 -2.36 -11.57
C ILE A 4 8.11 -1.44 -10.78
N VAL A 5 8.53 -0.34 -11.41
CA VAL A 5 9.40 0.65 -10.78
C VAL A 5 8.55 1.83 -10.29
N LEU A 6 8.53 2.05 -8.97
CA LEU A 6 7.90 3.23 -8.36
C LEU A 6 8.92 4.34 -8.19
N ASP A 7 8.61 5.55 -8.62
CA ASP A 7 9.46 6.72 -8.40
C ASP A 7 9.20 7.39 -7.03
N ARG A 8 10.01 8.41 -6.70
CA ARG A 8 9.85 9.15 -5.43
C ARG A 8 8.49 9.84 -5.30
N ASN A 9 7.89 10.30 -6.40
CA ASN A 9 6.57 10.94 -6.36
C ASN A 9 5.48 9.91 -6.09
N ASP A 10 5.62 8.70 -6.63
CA ASP A 10 4.69 7.60 -6.36
C ASP A 10 4.68 7.22 -4.88
N LEU A 11 5.83 7.23 -4.21
CA LEU A 11 5.92 6.94 -2.77
C LEU A 11 5.16 7.95 -1.89
N LEU A 12 4.96 9.19 -2.36
CA LEU A 12 4.20 10.21 -1.64
C LEU A 12 2.68 10.00 -1.77
N ARG A 13 2.23 9.17 -2.72
CA ARG A 13 0.80 8.90 -2.91
C ARG A 13 0.30 7.98 -1.80
N THR A 14 -0.86 8.35 -1.27
CA THR A 14 -1.57 7.57 -0.26
C THR A 14 -3.01 7.36 -0.66
N TYR A 15 -3.55 6.21 -0.30
CA TYR A 15 -4.92 5.79 -0.61
C TYR A 15 -5.69 5.58 0.68
N THR A 16 -6.95 5.98 0.66
CA THR A 16 -7.92 5.60 1.68
C THR A 16 -8.22 4.11 1.61
N ALA A 17 -8.91 3.62 2.65
CA ALA A 17 -9.47 2.28 2.70
C ALA A 17 -10.22 1.87 1.43
N GLY A 18 -11.11 2.73 0.94
CA GLY A 18 -11.98 2.44 -0.21
C GLY A 18 -11.19 2.36 -1.50
N GLU A 19 -10.36 3.38 -1.76
CA GLU A 19 -9.51 3.43 -2.95
C GLU A 19 -8.53 2.24 -3.02
N PHE A 20 -7.97 1.85 -1.87
CA PHE A 20 -7.14 0.65 -1.81
C PHE A 20 -7.92 -0.61 -2.18
N CYS A 21 -9.10 -0.80 -1.60
CA CYS A 21 -9.93 -1.99 -1.86
C CYS A 21 -10.33 -2.09 -3.33
N GLU A 22 -10.71 -0.97 -3.94
CA GLU A 22 -11.06 -0.87 -5.35
C GLU A 22 -9.86 -1.25 -6.25
N ARG A 23 -8.69 -0.66 -5.99
CA ARG A 23 -7.50 -0.87 -6.82
C ARG A 23 -6.87 -2.24 -6.65
N ALA A 24 -6.84 -2.76 -5.42
CA ALA A 24 -6.30 -4.08 -5.12
C ALA A 24 -7.29 -5.22 -5.43
N GLY A 25 -8.56 -4.90 -5.71
CA GLY A 25 -9.60 -5.90 -5.95
C GLY A 25 -9.93 -6.74 -4.71
N VAL A 26 -9.77 -6.19 -3.50
CA VAL A 26 -9.99 -6.90 -2.23
C VAL A 26 -11.13 -6.29 -1.42
N SER A 27 -11.78 -7.12 -0.61
CA SER A 27 -12.83 -6.64 0.31
C SER A 27 -12.24 -5.85 1.49
N ARG A 28 -13.06 -4.99 2.10
CA ARG A 28 -12.70 -4.28 3.34
C ARG A 28 -12.27 -5.25 4.46
N ARG A 29 -12.95 -6.39 4.59
CA ARG A 29 -12.61 -7.45 5.56
C ARG A 29 -11.26 -8.10 5.27
N THR A 30 -10.85 -8.18 4.02
CA THR A 30 -9.53 -8.69 3.63
C THR A 30 -8.47 -7.66 4.02
N LEU A 31 -8.68 -6.39 3.68
CA LEU A 31 -7.80 -5.30 4.10
C LEU A 31 -7.59 -5.27 5.62
N ASP A 32 -8.65 -5.35 6.41
CA ASP A 32 -8.54 -5.35 7.88
C ASP A 32 -7.76 -6.58 8.41
N ARG A 33 -7.86 -7.73 7.73
CA ARG A 33 -7.08 -8.94 8.07
C ARG A 33 -5.60 -8.76 7.75
N MET A 34 -5.26 -8.24 6.58
CA MET A 34 -3.87 -7.97 6.19
C MET A 34 -3.21 -7.00 7.18
N LEU A 35 -3.93 -5.93 7.54
CA LEU A 35 -3.51 -4.95 8.54
C LEU A 35 -3.37 -5.52 9.95
N SER A 36 -4.16 -6.54 10.31
CA SER A 36 -4.09 -7.18 11.62
C SER A 36 -2.99 -8.24 11.69
N ARG A 37 -2.64 -8.85 10.56
CA ARG A 37 -1.57 -9.83 10.43
C ARG A 37 -0.19 -9.20 10.20
N GLY A 38 -0.13 -7.91 9.90
CA GLY A 38 1.11 -7.22 9.57
C GLY A 38 1.60 -7.47 8.14
N GLU A 39 0.78 -8.09 7.29
CA GLU A 39 1.03 -8.29 5.85
C GLU A 39 0.94 -6.97 5.06
N LEU A 40 0.29 -5.97 5.64
CA LEU A 40 0.13 -4.63 5.08
C LEU A 40 0.38 -3.60 6.18
N GLN A 41 1.14 -2.55 5.88
CA GLN A 41 1.34 -1.43 6.80
C GLN A 41 0.55 -0.18 6.39
N ALA A 42 -0.11 0.41 7.38
CA ALA A 42 -0.71 1.73 7.22
C ALA A 42 0.38 2.81 7.31
N VAL A 43 0.14 3.96 6.69
CA VAL A 43 0.98 5.14 6.87
C VAL A 43 1.03 5.48 8.36
N PRO A 44 2.22 5.71 8.95
CA PRO A 44 2.37 6.02 10.37
C PRO A 44 1.44 7.15 10.81
N GLY A 45 0.76 6.95 11.94
CA GLY A 45 -0.15 7.95 12.49
C GLY A 45 -1.46 8.15 11.72
N SER A 46 -1.73 7.41 10.64
CA SER A 46 -3.00 7.48 9.88
C SER A 46 -4.09 6.53 10.38
N ARG A 47 -3.77 5.61 11.29
CA ARG A 47 -4.71 4.63 11.85
C ARG A 47 -4.98 4.95 13.34
N GLY A 48 -6.24 4.85 13.77
CA GLY A 48 -6.66 5.11 15.16
C GLY A 48 -7.99 5.85 15.26
N ASN A 49 -8.45 6.11 16.48
CA ASN A 49 -9.72 6.78 16.73
C ASN A 49 -9.72 8.20 16.12
N GLY A 50 -10.76 8.54 15.35
CA GLY A 50 -10.87 9.82 14.62
C GLY A 50 -9.92 10.01 13.44
N LYS A 51 -9.12 9.01 13.07
CA LYS A 51 -8.14 9.11 11.99
C LYS A 51 -8.60 8.36 10.74
N THR A 52 -8.29 8.94 9.57
CA THR A 52 -8.55 8.30 8.29
C THR A 52 -7.38 7.41 7.90
N LEU A 53 -7.62 6.09 7.86
CA LEU A 53 -6.64 5.10 7.41
C LEU A 53 -6.07 5.50 6.04
N ARG A 54 -4.73 5.57 5.96
CA ARG A 54 -4.00 5.77 4.71
C ARG A 54 -3.04 4.62 4.48
N ILE A 55 -2.93 4.18 3.23
CA ILE A 55 -2.03 3.12 2.76
C ILE A 55 -1.17 3.71 1.65
N SER A 56 0.14 3.48 1.68
CA SER A 56 1.04 4.04 0.67
C SER A 56 0.88 3.34 -0.69
N ALA A 57 1.31 4.00 -1.76
CA ALA A 57 1.35 3.37 -3.08
C ALA A 57 2.31 2.18 -3.15
N LEU A 58 3.39 2.19 -2.36
CA LEU A 58 4.30 1.05 -2.24
C LEU A 58 3.58 -0.19 -1.72
N GLU A 59 2.83 -0.04 -0.63
CA GLU A 59 2.09 -1.13 -0.01
C GLU A 59 0.98 -1.64 -0.95
N LEU A 60 0.29 -0.75 -1.67
CA LEU A 60 -0.65 -1.14 -2.71
C LEU A 60 0.04 -1.95 -3.83
N ALA A 61 1.16 -1.47 -4.35
CA ALA A 61 1.88 -2.14 -5.42
C ALA A 61 2.37 -3.53 -4.99
N ARG A 62 2.90 -3.66 -3.77
CA ARG A 62 3.32 -4.95 -3.19
C ARG A 62 2.18 -5.95 -3.13
N VAL A 63 0.96 -5.50 -2.83
CA VAL A 63 -0.22 -6.38 -2.80
C VAL A 63 -0.63 -6.83 -4.21
N ILE A 64 -0.55 -5.95 -5.21
CA ILE A 64 -0.98 -6.28 -6.58
C ILE A 64 0.08 -7.10 -7.32
N TYR A 65 1.36 -6.76 -7.16
CA TYR A 65 2.45 -7.26 -7.99
C TYR A 65 3.48 -8.11 -7.22
N GLY A 66 3.36 -8.24 -5.90
CA GLY A 66 4.27 -9.03 -5.07
C GLY A 66 5.72 -8.55 -5.15
N ASP A 67 6.64 -9.50 -5.30
CA ASP A 67 8.09 -9.27 -5.34
C ASP A 67 8.58 -8.55 -6.61
N SER A 68 7.68 -8.24 -7.55
CA SER A 68 8.04 -7.54 -8.80
C SER A 68 8.14 -6.02 -8.65
N VAL A 69 8.00 -5.50 -7.43
CA VAL A 69 7.99 -4.06 -7.13
C VAL A 69 9.36 -3.60 -6.65
N SER A 70 9.95 -2.67 -7.40
CA SER A 70 11.20 -2.00 -7.07
C SER A 70 10.96 -0.50 -6.88
N VAL A 71 11.74 0.12 -6.01
CA VAL A 71 11.67 1.57 -5.75
C VAL A 71 12.88 2.24 -6.42
N ALA A 72 12.62 3.14 -7.38
CA ALA A 72 13.65 3.93 -8.02
C ALA A 72 14.25 4.91 -7.00
N GLY A 73 15.44 4.57 -6.52
CA GLY A 73 16.13 5.29 -5.44
C GLY A 73 16.92 4.38 -4.51
N ASP A 74 16.66 3.07 -4.53
CA ASP A 74 17.44 2.07 -3.79
C ASP A 74 18.72 1.65 -4.55
N ALA A 75 19.35 2.61 -5.21
CA ALA A 75 20.69 2.46 -5.78
C ALA A 75 21.68 3.21 -4.86
N GLN A 76 22.14 2.47 -3.85
CA GLN A 76 23.28 2.75 -2.95
C GLN A 76 23.18 3.94 -1.98
#